data_AF-A0A2G6TB59-F1
#
_entry.id   AF-A0A2G6TB59-F1
#
_cell.length_a   1.000
_cell.length_b   1.000
_cell.length_c   1.000
_cell.angle_alpha   90.00
_cell.angle_beta   90.00
_cell.angle_gamma   90.00
#
_symmetry.space_group_name_H-M   'P 1'
#
loop_
_entity.id
_entity.type
_entity.pdbx_description
1 polymer ?
#
loop_
_entity_poly.entity_id
_entity_poly.type
_entity_poly.pdbx_seq_one_letter_code
_entity_poly.pdbx_strand_id
1 'polypeptide(L)'
;MKKIFLVFVIFIYSICNAQNDSKKSPLKIDLITDNKGGWIAYKLNKNLRFLNKEHTTGFSIVPHLNIKKKLDYFQIATYNIGNCDEKGTVIFSFEDNTTLTLKSFSTYNCDGSAAFFYDSENVKILSAKKIKKIRYKNGRSGESYTTSLKPEEENYFITLFNFLNNKQ
;
A
#
# COMPACT_ATOMS: atom_id res chain seq x y z
N MET A 1 -47.88 -44.66 -9.53
CA MET A 1 -48.46 -44.23 -8.24
C MET A 1 -47.42 -43.42 -7.47
N LYS A 2 -47.84 -42.23 -7.03
CA LYS A 2 -47.26 -41.30 -6.04
C LYS A 2 -45.79 -40.89 -6.16
N LYS A 3 -45.60 -39.79 -6.89
CA LYS A 3 -44.59 -38.76 -6.62
C LYS A 3 -44.99 -38.05 -5.31
N ILE A 4 -44.05 -37.83 -4.40
CA ILE A 4 -44.20 -36.85 -3.31
C ILE A 4 -43.09 -35.82 -3.47
N PHE A 5 -43.51 -34.64 -3.95
CA PHE A 5 -42.78 -33.40 -3.80
C PHE A 5 -42.80 -33.03 -2.32
N LEU A 6 -41.64 -32.72 -1.74
CA LEU A 6 -41.59 -31.85 -0.58
C LEU A 6 -40.65 -30.68 -0.89
N VAL A 7 -41.28 -29.58 -1.23
CA VAL A 7 -40.68 -28.25 -1.37
C VAL A 7 -40.63 -27.66 0.03
N PHE A 8 -39.43 -27.37 0.54
CA PHE A 8 -39.27 -26.40 1.62
C PHE A 8 -38.54 -25.19 1.07
N VAL A 9 -39.35 -24.20 0.66
CA VAL A 9 -38.95 -22.82 0.48
C VAL A 9 -38.81 -22.21 1.86
N ILE A 10 -37.61 -21.77 2.23
CA ILE A 10 -37.44 -20.73 3.26
C ILE A 10 -36.64 -19.61 2.60
N PHE A 11 -37.38 -18.65 2.08
CA PHE A 11 -36.88 -17.40 1.53
C PHE A 11 -36.74 -16.39 2.68
N ILE A 12 -35.48 -16.06 3.00
CA ILE A 12 -34.93 -14.72 3.29
C ILE A 12 -35.80 -13.75 4.11
N TYR A 13 -35.30 -13.38 5.30
CA TYR A 13 -35.16 -11.96 5.65
C TYR A 13 -33.79 -11.72 6.30
N SER A 14 -32.92 -11.06 5.54
CA SER A 14 -31.73 -10.35 6.01
C SER A 14 -32.10 -9.29 7.03
N ILE A 15 -31.32 -9.13 8.11
CA ILE A 15 -30.73 -7.83 8.47
C ILE A 15 -29.35 -8.07 9.10
N CYS A 16 -28.34 -7.80 8.27
CA CYS A 16 -27.13 -7.05 8.58
C CYS A 16 -26.81 -6.82 10.07
N ASN A 17 -25.75 -7.48 10.55
CA ASN A 17 -24.84 -6.88 11.54
C ASN A 17 -23.44 -7.43 11.27
N ALA A 18 -22.90 -7.09 10.10
CA ALA A 18 -21.47 -7.15 9.84
C ALA A 18 -20.98 -5.75 9.47
N GLN A 19 -21.33 -4.75 10.28
CA GLN A 19 -20.45 -3.59 10.42
C GLN A 19 -19.37 -4.00 11.41
N ASN A 20 -18.39 -4.75 10.90
CA ASN A 20 -17.07 -4.67 11.48
C ASN A 20 -16.52 -3.31 11.06
N ASP A 21 -17.02 -2.26 11.71
CA ASP A 21 -16.39 -0.95 11.70
C ASP A 21 -15.03 -1.17 12.35
N SER A 22 -14.04 -1.54 11.54
CA SER A 22 -12.66 -1.42 11.94
C SER A 22 -12.48 0.08 12.20
N LYS A 23 -12.59 0.50 13.47
CA LYS A 23 -12.20 1.85 13.88
C LYS A 23 -10.89 2.14 13.17
N LYS A 24 -10.88 3.17 12.32
CA LYS A 24 -9.68 3.62 11.60
C LYS A 24 -8.61 3.89 12.65
N SER A 25 -7.71 2.94 12.84
CA SER A 25 -6.63 3.10 13.81
C SER A 25 -5.73 4.23 13.31
N PRO A 26 -5.37 5.20 14.15
CA PRO A 26 -4.46 6.26 13.74
C PRO A 26 -3.12 5.69 13.31
N LEU A 27 -2.41 6.42 12.46
CA LEU A 27 -1.03 6.09 12.12
C LEU A 27 -0.17 6.11 13.39
N LYS A 28 0.65 5.08 13.59
CA LYS A 28 1.56 4.93 14.73
C LYS A 28 2.93 4.49 14.25
N ILE A 29 3.95 4.91 14.98
CA ILE A 29 5.33 4.40 14.84
C ILE A 29 5.64 3.52 16.05
N ASP A 30 5.97 2.27 15.77
CA ASP A 30 6.47 1.33 16.76
C ASP A 30 7.99 1.30 16.72
N LEU A 31 8.62 1.32 17.90
CA LEU A 31 10.04 1.08 18.07
C LEU A 31 10.29 -0.43 18.06
N ILE A 32 11.20 -0.88 17.19
CA ILE A 32 11.67 -2.25 17.13
C ILE A 32 13.12 -2.27 17.59
N THR A 33 13.41 -3.08 18.60
CA THR A 33 14.75 -3.33 19.11
C THR A 33 15.08 -4.80 18.98
N ASP A 34 16.31 -5.16 18.64
CA ASP A 34 16.77 -6.54 18.82
C ASP A 34 16.99 -6.83 20.31
N ASN A 35 16.77 -8.08 20.72
CA ASN A 35 16.94 -8.51 22.12
C ASN A 35 18.40 -8.42 22.61
N LYS A 36 19.33 -8.04 21.71
CA LYS A 36 20.78 -7.93 21.94
C LYS A 36 21.28 -6.47 21.97
N GLY A 37 20.38 -5.49 21.86
CA GLY A 37 20.66 -4.08 22.13
C GLY A 37 21.47 -3.33 21.06
N GLY A 38 21.63 -3.90 19.87
CA GLY A 38 22.49 -3.34 18.82
C GLY A 38 21.74 -2.55 17.74
N TRP A 39 20.50 -2.94 17.41
CA TRP A 39 19.77 -2.32 16.29
C TRP A 39 18.41 -1.77 16.71
N ILE A 40 18.18 -0.52 16.31
CA ILE A 40 16.91 0.20 16.49
C ILE A 40 16.31 0.47 15.11
N ALA A 41 15.03 0.14 14.96
CA ALA A 41 14.24 0.54 13.81
C ALA A 41 12.86 1.04 14.19
N TYR A 42 12.27 1.79 13.27
CA TYR A 42 10.92 2.31 13.40
C TYR A 42 10.04 1.71 12.31
N LYS A 43 8.88 1.20 12.71
CA LYS A 43 7.91 0.62 11.79
C LYS A 43 6.58 1.34 11.91
N LEU A 44 5.94 1.60 10.77
CA LEU A 44 4.57 2.09 10.75
C LEU A 44 3.60 0.92 10.98
N ASN A 45 2.57 1.17 11.78
CA ASN A 45 1.51 0.19 12.00
C ASN A 45 0.62 -0.06 10.76
N LYS A 46 0.68 0.83 9.77
CA LYS A 46 -0.14 0.79 8.56
C LYS A 46 0.71 0.99 7.31
N ASN A 47 0.61 0.03 6.40
CA ASN A 47 1.11 0.10 5.03
C ASN A 47 -0.08 0.17 4.06
N LEU A 48 0.10 0.72 2.87
CA LEU A 48 -0.88 0.58 1.81
C LEU A 48 -0.70 -0.77 1.14
N ARG A 49 -1.80 -1.52 0.95
CA ARG A 49 -1.78 -2.83 0.30
C ARG A 49 -2.91 -2.92 -0.70
N PHE A 50 -2.55 -3.20 -1.94
CA PHE A 50 -3.47 -3.25 -3.06
C PHE A 50 -3.38 -4.62 -3.70
N LEU A 51 -4.46 -5.39 -3.65
CA LEU A 51 -4.54 -6.72 -4.22
C LEU A 51 -5.80 -6.83 -5.09
N ASN A 52 -5.75 -7.71 -6.09
CA ASN A 52 -6.96 -8.17 -6.77
C ASN A 52 -7.89 -8.91 -5.80
N LYS A 53 -9.13 -9.19 -6.24
CA LYS A 53 -10.15 -9.84 -5.41
C LYS A 53 -9.71 -11.21 -4.89
N GLU A 54 -8.90 -11.92 -5.67
CA GLU A 54 -8.39 -13.25 -5.34
C GLU A 54 -7.16 -13.21 -4.41
N HIS A 55 -6.67 -12.01 -4.07
CA HIS A 55 -5.48 -11.79 -3.24
C HIS A 55 -4.18 -12.41 -3.78
N THR A 56 -4.12 -12.66 -5.09
CA THR A 56 -2.98 -13.29 -5.76
C THR A 56 -2.06 -12.29 -6.45
N THR A 57 -2.56 -11.13 -6.86
CA THR A 57 -1.81 -10.16 -7.67
C THR A 57 -1.96 -8.75 -7.10
N GLY A 58 -0.85 -8.01 -7.01
CA GLY A 58 -0.87 -6.62 -6.59
C GLY A 58 0.43 -6.17 -5.94
N PHE A 59 0.38 -5.14 -5.11
CA PHE A 59 1.56 -4.66 -4.39
C PHE A 59 1.22 -3.95 -3.09
N SER A 60 2.19 -3.89 -2.19
CA SER A 60 2.16 -3.06 -0.98
C SER A 60 3.16 -1.93 -1.08
N ILE A 61 2.84 -0.76 -0.52
CA ILE A 61 3.80 0.33 -0.29
C ILE A 61 4.20 0.31 1.18
N VAL A 62 5.48 0.08 1.42
CA VAL A 62 6.07 -0.06 2.75
C VAL A 62 7.05 1.09 2.98
N PRO A 63 6.69 2.11 3.76
CA PRO A 63 7.59 3.20 4.07
C PRO A 63 8.64 2.75 5.10
N HIS A 64 9.91 3.07 4.84
CA HIS A 64 11.03 2.75 5.72
C HIS A 64 11.54 4.02 6.38
N LEU A 65 11.56 4.04 7.72
CA LEU A 65 11.99 5.19 8.49
C LEU A 65 13.43 5.00 8.98
N ASN A 66 14.23 6.07 8.93
CA ASN A 66 15.56 6.08 9.52
C ASN A 66 15.51 6.30 11.05
N ILE A 67 16.68 6.19 11.69
CA ILE A 67 16.84 6.36 13.14
C ILE A 67 16.38 7.73 13.68
N LYS A 68 16.20 8.75 12.83
CA LYS A 68 15.70 10.07 13.20
C LYS A 68 14.17 10.19 13.07
N LYS A 69 13.46 9.07 12.85
CA LYS A 69 12.03 9.00 12.51
C LYS A 69 11.68 9.84 11.29
N LYS A 70 12.58 9.93 10.32
CA LYS A 70 12.27 10.50 9.01
C LYS A 70 12.07 9.35 8.04
N LEU A 71 11.15 9.52 7.09
CA LEU A 71 11.07 8.60 5.97
C LEU A 71 12.43 8.62 5.26
N ASP A 72 12.92 7.46 4.83
CA ASP A 72 14.21 7.31 4.15
C ASP A 72 13.96 6.91 2.68
N TYR A 73 13.22 5.83 2.50
CA TYR A 73 12.71 5.37 1.21
C TYR A 73 11.35 4.68 1.41
N PHE A 74 10.68 4.35 0.32
CA PHE A 74 9.60 3.39 0.36
C PHE A 74 9.92 2.20 -0.53
N GLN A 75 9.44 1.04 -0.11
CA GLN A 75 9.57 -0.21 -0.83
C GLN A 75 8.21 -0.57 -1.42
N ILE A 76 8.20 -0.96 -2.69
CA ILE A 76 7.08 -1.67 -3.29
C ILE A 76 7.35 -3.16 -3.14
N ALA A 77 6.51 -3.86 -2.38
CA ALA A 77 6.53 -5.32 -2.31
C ALA A 77 5.44 -5.86 -3.25
N THR A 78 5.84 -6.55 -4.31
CA THR A 78 4.95 -7.06 -5.35
C THR A 78 4.47 -8.48 -5.06
N TYR A 79 3.25 -8.79 -5.48
CA TYR A 79 2.66 -10.12 -5.47
C TYR A 79 2.28 -10.46 -6.91
N ASN A 80 2.95 -11.44 -7.52
CA ASN A 80 2.72 -11.88 -8.90
C ASN A 80 2.68 -10.72 -9.94
N ILE A 81 3.64 -9.79 -9.88
CA ILE A 81 3.86 -8.76 -10.92
C ILE A 81 5.28 -8.93 -11.46
N GLY A 82 5.44 -9.87 -12.40
CA GLY A 82 6.73 -10.38 -12.84
C GLY A 82 7.45 -11.23 -11.79
N ASN A 83 8.39 -12.06 -12.24
CA ASN A 83 9.16 -12.97 -11.39
C ASN A 83 10.44 -12.33 -10.80
N CYS A 84 11.04 -11.40 -11.55
CA CYS A 84 12.20 -10.61 -11.11
C CYS A 84 11.97 -9.16 -11.52
N ASP A 85 12.48 -8.22 -10.75
CA ASP A 85 12.41 -6.80 -11.04
C ASP A 85 13.81 -6.21 -11.31
N GLU A 86 13.84 -5.27 -12.23
CA GLU A 86 14.97 -4.37 -12.43
C GLU A 86 14.40 -3.02 -12.84
N LYS A 87 14.79 -1.93 -12.16
CA LYS A 87 14.40 -0.56 -12.55
C LYS A 87 12.87 -0.38 -12.66
N GLY A 88 12.09 -1.02 -11.80
CA GLY A 88 10.64 -0.82 -11.70
C GLY A 88 10.25 0.65 -11.56
N THR A 89 9.01 0.97 -11.92
CA THR A 89 8.46 2.33 -11.83
C THR A 89 7.16 2.33 -11.04
N VAL A 90 6.98 3.36 -10.21
CA VAL A 90 5.71 3.66 -9.55
C VAL A 90 5.18 4.99 -10.07
N ILE A 91 3.89 5.04 -10.38
CA ILE A 91 3.21 6.21 -10.91
C ILE A 91 2.04 6.52 -9.99
N PHE A 92 2.06 7.70 -9.38
CA PHE A 92 0.96 8.27 -8.61
C PHE A 92 0.16 9.19 -9.53
N SER A 93 -1.15 8.97 -9.64
CA SER A 93 -2.08 9.88 -10.32
C SER A 93 -2.94 10.58 -9.29
N PHE A 94 -2.98 11.90 -9.35
CA PHE A 94 -3.68 12.74 -8.37
C PHE A 94 -5.07 13.14 -8.85
N GLU A 95 -5.91 13.66 -7.94
CA GLU A 95 -7.26 14.14 -8.28
C GLU A 95 -7.28 15.31 -9.27
N ASP A 96 -6.22 16.12 -9.29
CA ASP A 96 -6.05 17.21 -10.27
C ASP A 96 -5.55 16.71 -11.65
N ASN A 97 -5.55 15.40 -11.87
CA ASN A 97 -5.06 14.70 -13.06
C ASN A 97 -3.55 14.84 -13.34
N THR A 98 -2.78 15.47 -12.43
CA THR A 98 -1.31 15.44 -12.53
C THR A 98 -0.77 14.07 -12.13
N THR A 99 0.47 13.78 -12.52
CA THR A 99 1.14 12.52 -12.15
C THR A 99 2.52 12.77 -11.56
N LEU A 100 2.93 11.88 -10.66
CA LEU A 100 4.30 11.77 -10.18
C LEU A 100 4.81 10.36 -10.52
N THR A 101 5.95 10.27 -11.20
CA THR A 101 6.59 9.01 -11.55
C THR A 101 7.93 8.89 -10.86
N LEU A 102 8.12 7.79 -10.12
CA LEU A 102 9.38 7.46 -9.45
C LEU A 102 9.94 6.17 -10.05
N LYS A 103 11.28 6.13 -10.18
CA LYS A 103 12.02 4.99 -10.69
C LYS A 103 12.78 4.33 -9.55
N SER A 104 12.71 3.00 -9.51
CA SER A 104 13.40 2.19 -8.52
C SER A 104 14.91 2.30 -8.71
N PHE A 105 15.62 2.34 -7.60
CA PHE A 105 17.08 2.21 -7.57
C PHE A 105 17.53 0.77 -7.29
N SER A 106 16.60 -0.15 -7.06
CA SER A 106 16.93 -1.56 -6.91
C SER A 106 17.64 -2.07 -8.16
N THR A 107 18.80 -2.69 -7.92
CA THR A 107 19.44 -3.56 -8.89
C THR A 107 18.56 -4.78 -9.15
N TYR A 108 18.86 -5.52 -10.22
CA TYR A 108 18.17 -6.77 -10.55
C TYR A 108 18.03 -7.66 -9.31
N ASN A 109 16.79 -8.01 -8.96
CA ASN A 109 16.48 -8.93 -7.87
C ASN A 109 15.23 -9.74 -8.19
N CYS A 110 15.07 -10.89 -7.53
CA CYS A 110 13.89 -11.74 -7.65
C CYS A 110 13.13 -11.85 -6.32
N ASP A 111 13.35 -10.88 -5.42
CA ASP A 111 12.75 -10.86 -4.08
C ASP A 111 11.35 -10.25 -4.08
N GLY A 112 10.82 -9.94 -5.27
CA GLY A 112 9.52 -9.30 -5.42
C GLY A 112 9.49 -7.92 -4.77
N SER A 113 10.61 -7.19 -4.78
CA SER A 113 10.62 -5.85 -4.21
C SER A 113 11.48 -4.83 -4.94
N ALA A 114 11.02 -3.59 -4.89
CA ALA A 114 11.67 -2.45 -5.53
C ALA A 114 11.70 -1.27 -4.54
N ALA A 115 12.88 -0.68 -4.35
CA ALA A 115 13.09 0.44 -3.45
C ALA A 115 13.13 1.75 -4.23
N PHE A 116 12.47 2.76 -3.70
CA PHE A 116 12.29 4.05 -4.35
C PHE A 116 12.69 5.17 -3.41
N PHE A 117 13.62 5.98 -3.86
CA PHE A 117 13.92 7.26 -3.23
C PHE A 117 12.97 8.33 -3.73
N TYR A 118 12.91 9.39 -2.95
CA TYR A 118 12.14 10.58 -3.24
C TYR A 118 13.02 11.76 -2.82
N ASP A 119 12.93 12.84 -3.59
CA ASP A 119 13.59 14.11 -3.28
C ASP A 119 12.61 15.07 -2.59
N SER A 120 13.08 16.28 -2.27
CA SER A 120 12.27 17.32 -1.64
C SER A 120 11.04 17.71 -2.46
N GLU A 121 11.10 17.63 -3.79
CA GLU A 121 9.97 18.00 -4.65
C GLU A 121 8.89 16.91 -4.61
N ASN A 122 9.31 15.66 -4.64
CA ASN A 122 8.43 14.51 -4.45
C ASN A 122 7.72 14.56 -3.09
N VAL A 123 8.42 14.97 -2.02
CA VAL A 123 7.79 15.18 -0.70
C VAL A 123 6.71 16.26 -0.79
N LYS A 124 6.97 17.42 -1.39
CA LYS A 124 5.98 18.49 -1.51
C LYS A 124 4.73 18.01 -2.24
N ILE A 125 4.89 17.27 -3.33
CA ILE A 125 3.77 16.73 -4.10
C ILE A 125 2.99 15.71 -3.26
N LEU A 126 3.66 14.71 -2.68
CA LEU A 126 3.01 13.63 -1.92
C LEU A 126 2.39 14.10 -0.60
N SER A 127 2.87 15.21 -0.04
CA SER A 127 2.32 15.83 1.18
C SER A 127 1.17 16.81 0.91
N ALA A 128 0.94 17.22 -0.33
CA ALA A 128 -0.09 18.20 -0.68
C ALA A 128 -1.26 17.61 -1.49
N LYS A 129 -1.04 16.55 -2.27
CA LYS A 129 -2.03 16.06 -3.24
C LYS A 129 -2.65 14.73 -2.84
N LYS A 130 -3.98 14.65 -2.98
CA LYS A 130 -4.74 13.40 -2.84
C LYS A 130 -4.45 12.47 -4.01
N ILE A 131 -4.12 11.23 -3.71
CA ILE A 131 -3.82 10.22 -4.73
C ILE A 131 -5.11 9.50 -5.10
N LYS A 132 -5.40 9.50 -6.41
CA LYS A 132 -6.54 8.83 -7.00
C LYS A 132 -6.23 7.39 -7.41
N LYS A 133 -5.07 7.20 -8.05
CA LYS A 133 -4.61 5.91 -8.56
C LYS A 133 -3.12 5.75 -8.33
N ILE A 134 -2.70 4.51 -8.16
CA ILE A 134 -1.30 4.12 -8.15
C ILE A 134 -1.11 2.99 -9.15
N ARG A 135 -0.04 3.08 -9.94
CA ARG A 135 0.42 2.01 -10.81
C ARG A 135 1.84 1.63 -10.44
N TYR A 136 2.08 0.34 -10.28
CA TYR A 136 3.43 -0.21 -10.31
C TYR A 136 3.65 -0.90 -11.65
N LYS A 137 4.82 -0.71 -12.27
CA LYS A 137 5.25 -1.40 -13.48
C LYS A 137 6.63 -2.00 -13.24
N ASN A 138 6.71 -3.32 -13.38
CA ASN A 138 7.95 -4.08 -13.34
C ASN A 138 8.84 -3.64 -14.51
N GLY A 139 10.09 -3.28 -14.23
CA GLY A 139 10.96 -2.71 -15.26
C GLY A 139 11.60 -3.75 -16.18
N ARG A 140 11.57 -5.03 -15.80
CA ARG A 140 12.07 -6.17 -16.61
C ARG A 140 10.98 -6.78 -17.47
N SER A 141 9.90 -7.27 -16.86
CA SER A 141 8.82 -7.94 -17.60
C SER A 141 7.89 -6.95 -18.29
N GLY A 142 7.86 -5.69 -17.84
CA GLY A 142 6.91 -4.68 -18.30
C GLY A 142 5.49 -4.88 -17.75
N GLU A 143 5.24 -5.96 -17.01
CA GLU A 143 3.97 -6.20 -16.33
C GLU A 143 3.66 -5.09 -15.34
N SER A 144 2.38 -4.80 -15.17
CA SER A 144 1.95 -3.71 -14.30
C SER A 144 0.65 -4.02 -13.60
N TYR A 145 0.47 -3.41 -12.44
CA TYR A 145 -0.77 -3.44 -11.70
C TYR A 145 -1.18 -2.01 -11.37
N THR A 146 -2.44 -1.67 -11.67
CA THR A 146 -3.01 -0.35 -11.41
C THR A 146 -4.21 -0.49 -10.50
N THR A 147 -4.28 0.36 -9.48
CA THR A 147 -5.39 0.38 -8.53
C THR A 147 -5.87 1.81 -8.31
N SER A 148 -7.17 1.95 -8.03
CA SER A 148 -7.71 3.18 -7.47
C SER A 148 -7.66 3.10 -5.95
N LEU A 149 -7.48 4.23 -5.29
CA LEU A 149 -7.48 4.29 -3.83
C LEU A 149 -8.91 4.38 -3.32
N LYS A 150 -9.17 3.79 -2.17
CA LYS A 150 -10.41 4.04 -1.43
C LYS A 150 -10.33 5.43 -0.78
N PRO A 151 -11.46 6.09 -0.51
CA PRO A 151 -11.47 7.44 0.08
C PRO A 151 -10.61 7.59 1.35
N GLU A 152 -10.50 6.54 2.17
CA GLU A 152 -9.67 6.51 3.38
C GLU A 152 -8.16 6.35 3.14
N GLU A 153 -7.74 6.04 1.92
CA GLU A 153 -6.35 5.83 1.52
C GLU A 153 -5.78 7.03 0.76
N GLU A 154 -6.63 7.83 0.12
CA GLU A 154 -6.23 8.96 -0.74
C GLU A 154 -5.30 9.98 -0.06
N ASN A 155 -5.47 10.17 1.26
CA ASN A 155 -4.68 11.09 2.09
C ASN A 155 -3.54 10.40 2.84
N TYR A 156 -3.18 9.16 2.50
CA TYR A 156 -2.20 8.39 3.26
C TYR A 156 -0.85 9.11 3.38
N PHE A 157 -0.27 9.56 2.26
CA PHE A 157 1.03 10.23 2.28
C PHE A 157 0.96 11.62 2.92
N ILE A 158 -0.14 12.36 2.72
CA ILE A 158 -0.40 13.63 3.42
C ILE A 158 -0.36 13.39 4.94
N THR A 159 -1.10 12.38 5.41
CA THR A 159 -1.15 12.02 6.83
C THR A 159 0.22 11.58 7.34
N LEU A 160 0.93 10.75 6.57
CA LEU A 160 2.27 10.27 6.92
C LEU A 160 3.25 11.43 7.06
N PHE A 161 3.38 12.30 6.07
CA PHE A 161 4.33 13.42 6.13
C PHE A 161 3.96 14.44 7.20
N ASN A 162 2.67 14.74 7.40
CA ASN A 162 2.24 15.58 8.52
C ASN A 162 2.62 14.96 9.86
N PHE A 163 2.40 13.66 10.03
CA PHE A 163 2.76 12.94 11.26
C PHE A 163 4.27 12.94 11.52
N LEU A 164 5.10 12.75 10.48
CA LEU A 164 6.56 12.75 10.59
C LEU A 164 7.16 14.15 10.82
N ASN A 165 6.54 15.19 10.26
CA ASN A 165 7.01 16.57 10.36
C ASN A 165 6.54 17.27 11.64
N ASN A 166 5.32 17.00 12.10
CA ASN A 166 4.74 17.61 13.31
C ASN A 166 5.19 16.91 14.59
N LYS A 167 6.46 16.47 14.68
CA LYS A 167 6.99 15.69 15.82
C LYS A 167 6.39 16.17 17.15
N GLN A 168 5.53 15.32 17.74
CA GLN A 168 5.23 15.34 19.18
C GLN A 168 6.52 15.08 19.96
#